data_AF-A0A2P6N989-F1
#
_entry.id   AF-A0A2P6N989-F1
#
_cell.length_a   1.000
_cell.length_b   1.000
_cell.length_c   1.000
_cell.angle_alpha   90.00
_cell.angle_beta   90.00
_cell.angle_gamma   90.00
#
_symmetry.space_group_name_H-M   'P 1'
#
loop_
_entity.id
_entity.type
_entity.pdbx_description
1 polymer ?
#
loop_
_entity_poly.entity_id
_entity_poly.type
_entity_poly.pdbx_seq_one_letter_code
_entity_poly.pdbx_strand_id
1 'polypeptide(L)'
;MLSPSTLTTTRRKHHAAGVSEITFNKENKKSIIQDIASFYRLPGQLISRIAEEIDTRGLMDLSDIAHAIGHTAVSRIVHRRKFMRMSDALEFIAADFWIEVFHKKEVNIYSTTMPGTFLIFDHRWRGEDESSSSVEKDRISFPCHMIRGALCFLGVKASVEARIINNGSDDHCVFIISEL
;
A
#
# COMPACT_ATOMS: atom_id res chain seq x y z
N MET A 1 -8.09 7.39 58.69
CA MET A 1 -9.42 8.00 58.57
C MET A 1 -9.26 9.32 57.84
N LEU A 2 -10.05 9.50 56.76
CA LEU A 2 -10.38 10.73 56.03
C LEU A 2 -9.27 11.36 55.15
N SER A 3 -9.42 11.78 53.90
CA SER A 3 -10.32 11.52 52.74
C SER A 3 -9.68 12.26 51.53
N PRO A 4 -9.98 11.90 50.27
CA PRO A 4 -9.36 12.49 49.07
C PRO A 4 -10.09 13.75 48.59
N SER A 5 -9.35 14.82 48.31
CA SER A 5 -9.89 16.08 47.77
C SER A 5 -9.90 16.08 46.23
N THR A 6 -11.06 15.74 45.68
CA THR A 6 -11.76 16.38 44.55
C THR A 6 -10.92 17.24 43.58
N LEU A 7 -10.63 16.71 42.40
CA LEU A 7 -10.36 17.50 41.19
C LEU A 7 -11.59 17.43 40.28
N THR A 8 -12.30 18.55 40.23
CA THR A 8 -13.51 18.80 39.47
C THR A 8 -13.21 18.93 37.97
N THR A 9 -13.92 18.13 37.18
CA THR A 9 -14.02 18.21 35.72
C THR A 9 -14.47 19.61 35.28
N THR A 10 -13.63 20.32 34.52
CA THR A 10 -14.10 21.39 33.62
C THR A 10 -13.90 20.96 32.17
N ARG A 11 -15.04 20.56 31.59
CA ARG A 11 -15.26 20.20 30.19
C ARG A 11 -15.01 21.41 29.29
N ARG A 12 -13.88 21.46 28.58
CA ARG A 12 -13.77 22.28 27.36
C ARG A 12 -14.18 21.44 26.16
N LYS A 13 -15.39 21.73 25.66
CA LYS A 13 -15.89 21.26 24.37
C LYS A 13 -14.99 21.86 23.29
N HIS A 14 -14.07 21.06 22.75
CA HIS A 14 -13.57 21.33 21.41
C HIS A 14 -14.56 20.69 20.44
N HIS A 15 -15.40 21.55 19.83
CA HIS A 15 -16.02 21.26 18.56
C HIS A 15 -14.89 21.02 17.56
N ALA A 16 -14.52 19.75 17.34
CA ALA A 16 -13.78 19.38 16.16
C ALA A 16 -14.78 19.30 15.01
N ALA A 17 -14.58 20.19 14.04
CA ALA A 17 -15.26 20.13 12.75
C ALA A 17 -15.10 18.71 12.16
N GLY A 18 -16.13 18.25 11.47
CA GLY A 18 -16.23 16.89 10.92
C GLY A 18 -14.96 16.50 10.16
N VAL A 19 -14.27 15.50 10.68
CA VAL A 19 -13.16 14.81 10.05
C VAL A 19 -13.79 13.90 8.99
N SER A 20 -13.55 14.18 7.71
CA SER A 20 -13.80 13.20 6.66
C SER A 20 -12.69 12.16 6.70
N GLU A 21 -12.86 11.17 7.58
CA GLU A 21 -12.14 9.91 7.54
C GLU A 21 -12.32 9.32 6.13
N ILE A 22 -11.23 9.10 5.37
CA ILE A 22 -11.29 8.13 4.27
C ILE A 22 -11.22 6.75 4.93
N THR A 23 -12.33 6.39 5.57
CA THR A 23 -12.66 4.99 5.76
C THR A 23 -13.09 4.54 4.38
N PHE A 24 -12.26 3.74 3.68
CA PHE A 24 -12.69 3.07 2.46
C PHE A 24 -14.10 2.55 2.71
N ASN A 25 -15.09 3.00 1.95
CA ASN A 25 -16.47 2.66 2.29
C ASN A 25 -16.67 1.17 1.98
N LYS A 26 -16.51 0.34 3.02
CA LYS A 26 -16.60 -1.12 2.95
C LYS A 26 -18.05 -1.61 2.81
N GLU A 27 -19.03 -0.72 2.77
CA GLU A 27 -20.45 -1.07 2.71
C GLU A 27 -20.87 -1.49 1.29
N ASN A 28 -20.16 -1.06 0.23
CA ASN A 28 -20.49 -1.43 -1.15
C ASN A 28 -19.24 -1.53 -2.05
N LYS A 29 -19.16 -2.63 -2.83
CA LYS A 29 -18.09 -2.95 -3.80
C LYS A 29 -17.71 -1.76 -4.69
N LYS A 30 -18.71 -1.04 -5.22
CA LYS A 30 -18.49 0.09 -6.12
C LYS A 30 -17.74 1.24 -5.45
N SER A 31 -17.99 1.48 -4.17
CA SER A 31 -17.30 2.53 -3.41
C SER A 31 -15.85 2.15 -3.14
N ILE A 32 -15.60 0.91 -2.70
CA ILE A 32 -14.24 0.39 -2.47
C ILE A 32 -13.38 0.56 -3.73
N ILE A 33 -13.89 0.14 -4.88
CA ILE A 33 -13.18 0.24 -6.16
C ILE A 33 -12.87 1.71 -6.50
N GLN A 34 -13.85 2.59 -6.35
CA GLN A 34 -13.71 4.01 -6.68
C GLN A 34 -12.68 4.70 -5.76
N ASP A 35 -12.72 4.40 -4.46
CA ASP A 35 -11.83 4.97 -3.46
C ASP A 35 -10.38 4.53 -3.72
N ILE A 36 -10.15 3.24 -3.96
CA ILE A 36 -8.82 2.69 -4.31
C ILE A 36 -8.31 3.32 -5.60
N ALA A 37 -9.16 3.34 -6.64
CA ALA A 37 -8.80 3.88 -7.95
C ALA A 37 -8.38 5.35 -7.87
N SER A 38 -9.15 6.15 -7.15
CA SER A 38 -8.89 7.59 -6.99
C SER A 38 -7.64 7.82 -6.16
N PHE A 39 -7.49 7.10 -5.05
CA PHE A 39 -6.36 7.26 -4.12
C PHE A 39 -5.02 6.90 -4.77
N TYR A 40 -4.93 5.76 -5.46
CA TYR A 40 -3.69 5.31 -6.09
C TYR A 40 -3.55 5.77 -7.55
N ARG A 41 -4.51 6.55 -8.07
CA ARG A 41 -4.56 7.00 -9.48
C ARG A 41 -4.43 5.83 -10.47
N LEU A 42 -5.12 4.73 -10.18
CA LEU A 42 -5.00 3.49 -10.96
C LEU A 42 -5.55 3.66 -12.38
N PRO A 43 -4.92 3.05 -13.40
CA PRO A 43 -5.46 3.06 -14.75
C PRO A 43 -6.78 2.30 -14.85
N GLY A 44 -7.64 2.72 -15.79
CA GLY A 44 -8.96 2.11 -16.01
C GLY A 44 -8.94 0.60 -16.19
N GLN A 45 -7.90 0.06 -16.84
CA GLN A 45 -7.72 -1.39 -17.00
C GLN A 45 -7.55 -2.12 -15.66
N LEU A 46 -6.83 -1.51 -14.72
CA LEU A 46 -6.62 -2.06 -13.39
C LEU A 46 -7.91 -1.95 -12.57
N ILE A 47 -8.63 -0.83 -12.66
CA ILE A 47 -9.94 -0.64 -12.02
C ILE A 47 -10.93 -1.73 -12.44
N SER A 48 -11.05 -2.00 -13.75
CA SER A 48 -11.89 -3.09 -14.27
C SER A 48 -11.46 -4.44 -13.72
N ARG A 49 -10.16 -4.65 -13.51
CA ARG A 49 -9.64 -5.89 -12.93
C ARG A 49 -9.98 -6.03 -11.45
N ILE A 50 -9.90 -4.95 -10.67
CA ILE A 50 -10.36 -4.94 -9.27
C ILE A 50 -11.82 -5.40 -9.21
N ALA A 51 -12.67 -4.81 -10.06
CA ALA A 51 -14.09 -5.17 -10.13
C ALA A 51 -14.30 -6.66 -10.43
N GLU A 52 -13.61 -7.18 -11.46
CA GLU A 52 -13.68 -8.59 -11.85
C GLU A 52 -13.24 -9.55 -10.74
N GLU A 53 -12.14 -9.25 -10.04
CA GLU A 53 -11.65 -10.09 -8.93
C GLU A 53 -12.60 -10.05 -7.73
N ILE A 54 -13.16 -8.88 -7.38
CA ILE A 54 -14.17 -8.74 -6.33
C ILE A 54 -15.47 -9.47 -6.69
N ASP A 55 -15.89 -9.46 -7.95
CA ASP A 55 -17.10 -10.14 -8.40
C ASP A 55 -16.91 -11.66 -8.50
N THR A 56 -15.77 -12.11 -8.99
CA THR A 56 -15.47 -13.54 -9.18
C THR A 56 -15.20 -14.25 -7.85
N ARG A 57 -14.40 -13.63 -6.98
CA ARG A 57 -13.90 -14.27 -5.75
C ARG A 57 -14.64 -13.81 -4.49
N GLY A 58 -15.52 -12.82 -4.60
CA GLY A 58 -16.21 -12.26 -3.44
C GLY A 58 -15.26 -11.63 -2.42
N LEU A 59 -14.09 -11.15 -2.85
CA LEU A 59 -13.11 -10.56 -1.95
C LEU A 59 -13.67 -9.27 -1.34
N MET A 60 -13.64 -9.20 -0.01
CA MET A 60 -14.03 -8.02 0.75
C MET A 60 -12.89 -7.49 1.62
N ASP A 61 -11.80 -8.25 1.76
CA ASP A 61 -10.58 -7.80 2.43
C ASP A 61 -9.66 -7.09 1.43
N LEU A 62 -9.25 -5.86 1.78
CA LEU A 62 -8.42 -5.02 0.93
C LEU A 62 -7.06 -5.65 0.62
N SER A 63 -6.52 -6.41 1.57
CA SER A 63 -5.21 -7.07 1.45
C SER A 63 -5.27 -8.20 0.45
N ASP A 64 -6.33 -9.01 0.48
CA ASP A 64 -6.56 -10.09 -0.49
C ASP A 64 -6.83 -9.54 -1.89
N ILE A 65 -7.62 -8.47 -1.99
CA ILE A 65 -7.87 -7.75 -3.25
C ILE A 65 -6.54 -7.26 -3.84
N ALA A 66 -5.76 -6.52 -3.06
CA ALA A 66 -4.46 -5.99 -3.48
C ALA A 66 -3.49 -7.09 -3.92
N HIS A 67 -3.42 -8.19 -3.16
CA HIS A 67 -2.58 -9.34 -3.50
C HIS A 67 -2.98 -9.97 -4.84
N ALA A 68 -4.28 -10.22 -5.05
CA ALA A 68 -4.77 -10.79 -6.31
C ALA A 68 -4.51 -9.87 -7.51
N ILE A 69 -4.65 -8.56 -7.33
CA ILE A 69 -4.36 -7.57 -8.36
C ILE A 69 -2.86 -7.56 -8.70
N GLY A 70 -1.99 -7.50 -7.69
CA GLY A 70 -0.54 -7.54 -7.89
C GLY A 70 -0.10 -8.81 -8.63
N HIS A 71 -0.64 -9.96 -8.22
CA HIS A 71 -0.37 -11.25 -8.86
C HIS A 71 -0.78 -11.27 -10.35
N THR A 72 -1.97 -10.74 -10.67
CA THR A 72 -2.47 -10.73 -12.05
C THR A 72 -1.82 -9.66 -12.92
N ALA A 73 -1.47 -8.49 -12.36
CA ALA A 73 -0.78 -7.42 -13.06
C ALA A 73 0.58 -7.89 -13.61
N VAL A 74 1.35 -8.63 -12.82
CA VAL A 74 2.65 -9.17 -13.24
C VAL A 74 2.52 -10.02 -14.49
N SER A 75 1.50 -10.88 -14.60
CA SER A 75 1.33 -11.76 -15.77
C SER A 75 1.31 -11.04 -17.14
N ARG A 76 0.98 -9.75 -17.15
CA ARG A 76 0.92 -8.91 -18.36
C ARG A 76 2.20 -8.12 -18.60
N ILE A 77 2.84 -7.67 -17.52
CA ILE A 77 4.04 -6.83 -17.56
C ILE A 77 5.29 -7.70 -17.72
N VAL A 78 5.27 -8.86 -17.08
CA VAL A 78 6.34 -9.84 -17.16
C VAL A 78 6.31 -10.48 -18.54
N HIS A 79 7.28 -10.11 -19.35
CA HIS A 79 7.56 -10.82 -20.59
C HIS A 79 8.13 -12.20 -20.25
N ARG A 80 8.58 -13.00 -21.21
CA ARG A 80 9.18 -14.35 -20.98
C ARG A 80 10.48 -14.36 -20.13
N ARG A 81 10.72 -13.31 -19.34
CA ARG A 81 11.79 -13.09 -18.38
C ARG A 81 11.66 -14.09 -17.24
N LYS A 82 12.75 -14.77 -16.92
CA LYS A 82 12.86 -15.64 -15.75
C LYS A 82 13.67 -14.90 -14.69
N PHE A 83 13.24 -14.99 -13.45
CA PHE A 83 13.92 -14.40 -12.30
C PHE A 83 14.61 -15.51 -11.53
N MET A 84 15.94 -15.45 -11.46
CA MET A 84 16.75 -16.46 -10.77
C MET A 84 17.09 -16.04 -9.35
N ARG A 85 17.04 -14.74 -9.07
CA ARG A 85 17.37 -14.15 -7.77
C ARG A 85 16.32 -13.12 -7.38
N MET A 86 16.15 -12.93 -6.07
CA MET A 86 15.30 -11.86 -5.51
C MET A 86 15.68 -10.49 -6.06
N SER A 87 16.97 -10.17 -6.16
CA SER A 87 17.43 -8.89 -6.72
C SER A 87 16.88 -8.62 -8.11
N ASP A 88 16.88 -9.62 -8.99
CA ASP A 88 16.40 -9.49 -10.36
C ASP A 88 14.87 -9.25 -10.37
N ALA A 89 14.14 -9.91 -9.47
CA ALA A 89 12.70 -9.71 -9.31
C ALA A 89 12.39 -8.31 -8.76
N LEU A 90 13.16 -7.85 -7.77
CA LEU A 90 12.98 -6.52 -7.18
C LEU A 90 13.30 -5.41 -8.18
N GLU A 91 14.34 -5.56 -9.01
CA GLU A 91 14.64 -4.62 -10.10
C GLU A 91 13.45 -4.46 -11.05
N PHE A 92 12.81 -5.57 -11.43
CA PHE A 92 11.56 -5.53 -12.19
C PHE A 92 10.41 -4.86 -11.42
N ILE A 93 10.28 -5.14 -10.12
CA ILE A 93 9.23 -4.51 -9.30
C ILE A 93 9.40 -2.99 -9.24
N ALA A 94 10.63 -2.51 -9.05
CA ALA A 94 10.92 -1.09 -8.87
C ALA A 94 10.89 -0.28 -10.17
N ALA A 95 11.05 -0.94 -11.32
CA ALA A 95 10.98 -0.33 -12.64
C ALA A 95 9.67 -0.70 -13.35
N ASP A 96 9.67 -1.77 -14.14
CA ASP A 96 8.58 -2.16 -15.05
C ASP A 96 7.22 -2.22 -14.32
N PHE A 97 7.15 -2.92 -13.19
CA PHE A 97 5.90 -3.04 -12.43
C PHE A 97 5.47 -1.70 -11.82
N TRP A 98 6.39 -0.95 -11.20
CA TRP A 98 6.07 0.31 -10.55
C TRP A 98 5.52 1.34 -11.54
N ILE A 99 6.14 1.41 -12.72
CA ILE A 99 5.74 2.33 -13.79
C ILE A 99 4.36 1.94 -14.33
N GLU A 100 4.14 0.67 -14.67
CA GLU A 100 2.90 0.23 -15.29
C GLU A 100 1.71 0.22 -14.32
N VAL A 101 1.92 -0.09 -13.04
CA VAL A 101 0.82 -0.19 -12.05
C VAL A 101 0.46 1.16 -11.46
N PHE A 102 1.46 1.94 -11.04
CA PHE A 102 1.25 3.19 -10.32
C PHE A 102 1.35 4.42 -11.21
N HIS A 103 1.74 4.26 -12.49
CA HIS A 103 1.97 5.36 -13.43
C HIS A 103 2.96 6.39 -12.88
N LYS A 104 3.96 5.91 -12.13
CA LYS A 104 5.05 6.70 -11.54
C LYS A 104 6.36 6.38 -12.25
N LYS A 105 7.40 7.19 -12.00
CA LYS A 105 8.75 6.81 -12.41
C LYS A 105 9.25 5.63 -11.57
N GLU A 106 10.25 4.93 -12.06
CA GLU A 106 10.96 3.91 -11.29
C GLU A 106 11.42 4.45 -9.92
N VAL A 107 11.49 3.53 -8.96
CA VAL A 107 11.87 3.77 -7.57
C VAL A 107 13.20 3.11 -7.25
N ASN A 108 13.85 3.58 -6.19
CA ASN A 108 15.17 3.08 -5.84
C ASN A 108 15.07 1.76 -5.08
N ILE A 109 16.05 0.89 -5.28
CA ILE A 109 16.24 -0.33 -4.50
C ILE A 109 17.56 -0.24 -3.74
N TYR A 110 17.54 -0.60 -2.47
CA TYR A 110 18.73 -0.67 -1.63
C TYR A 110 18.83 -2.06 -0.99
N SER A 111 20.01 -2.67 -1.03
CA SER A 111 20.33 -3.82 -0.17
C SER A 111 20.58 -3.33 1.26
N THR A 112 20.15 -4.10 2.25
CA THR A 112 20.48 -3.82 3.65
C THR A 112 21.70 -4.60 4.11
N THR A 113 22.17 -4.32 5.34
CA THR A 113 23.20 -5.14 5.99
C THR A 113 22.69 -6.51 6.43
N MET A 114 21.37 -6.70 6.49
CA MET A 114 20.75 -7.99 6.79
C MET A 114 20.65 -8.81 5.49
N PRO A 115 21.28 -10.00 5.42
CA PRO A 115 21.21 -10.85 4.24
C PRO A 115 19.77 -11.20 3.86
N GLY A 116 19.46 -11.16 2.57
CA GLY A 116 18.11 -11.45 2.07
C GLY A 116 17.09 -10.32 2.29
N THR A 117 17.50 -9.16 2.82
CA THR A 117 16.61 -8.01 3.05
C THR A 117 16.97 -6.82 2.16
N PHE A 118 15.95 -6.30 1.47
CA PHE A 118 16.03 -5.20 0.52
C PHE A 118 14.98 -4.13 0.85
N LEU A 119 15.22 -2.91 0.38
CA LEU A 119 14.32 -1.77 0.51
C LEU A 119 13.92 -1.28 -0.87
N ILE A 120 12.63 -1.10 -1.12
CA ILE A 120 12.13 -0.27 -2.23
C ILE A 120 11.74 1.08 -1.64
N PHE A 121 12.31 2.16 -2.17
CA PHE A 121 12.14 3.50 -1.63
C PHE A 121 11.49 4.44 -2.66
N ASP A 122 10.27 4.88 -2.36
CA ASP A 122 9.58 5.91 -3.12
C ASP A 122 9.74 7.28 -2.43
N HIS A 123 10.64 8.10 -2.97
CA HIS A 123 10.87 9.46 -2.48
C HIS A 123 9.70 10.42 -2.74
N ARG A 124 8.77 10.06 -3.64
CA ARG A 124 7.63 10.89 -4.04
C ARG A 124 6.34 10.22 -3.62
N TRP A 125 6.28 9.75 -2.38
CA TRP A 125 5.09 9.13 -1.81
C TRP A 125 4.06 10.21 -1.44
N ARG A 126 3.49 10.88 -2.45
CA ARG A 126 2.40 11.85 -2.27
C ARG A 126 1.16 11.38 -3.03
N GLY A 127 0.16 10.93 -2.28
CA GLY A 127 -1.23 11.25 -2.60
C GLY A 127 -1.50 12.65 -2.03
N GLU A 128 -1.96 13.58 -2.85
CA GLU A 128 -2.41 14.91 -2.44
C GLU A 128 -3.58 14.73 -1.45
N ASP A 129 -3.28 14.68 -0.15
CA ASP A 129 -4.09 15.22 0.94
C ASP A 129 -3.43 14.83 2.28
N GLU A 130 -2.95 15.84 2.98
CA GLU A 130 -2.52 15.73 4.38
C GLU A 130 -3.75 15.62 5.27
N SER A 131 -3.70 14.74 6.29
CA SER A 131 -4.34 14.89 7.61
C SER A 131 -5.04 13.63 8.16
N SER A 132 -4.33 12.51 8.37
CA SER A 132 -4.58 11.63 9.54
C SER A 132 -3.65 10.41 9.61
N SER A 133 -3.23 10.05 10.83
CA SER A 133 -2.39 8.89 11.14
C SER A 133 -3.07 7.53 10.95
N SER A 134 -4.41 7.47 11.02
CA SER A 134 -5.18 6.26 10.70
C SER A 134 -5.14 5.95 9.20
N VAL A 135 -5.16 7.01 8.39
CA VAL A 135 -5.14 6.91 6.92
C VAL A 135 -3.77 6.39 6.47
N GLU A 136 -2.67 6.79 7.12
CA GLU A 136 -1.30 6.35 6.78
C GLU A 136 -1.13 4.83 6.57
N LYS A 137 -1.71 3.99 7.43
CA LYS A 137 -1.61 2.52 7.28
C LYS A 137 -2.35 2.03 6.06
N ASP A 138 -3.55 2.53 5.83
CA ASP A 138 -4.38 2.14 4.69
C ASP A 138 -3.79 2.65 3.36
N ARG A 139 -3.07 3.79 3.37
CA ARG A 139 -2.33 4.32 2.21
C ARG A 139 -1.22 3.38 1.72
N ILE A 140 -0.52 2.70 2.62
CA ILE A 140 0.63 1.85 2.25
C ILE A 140 0.29 0.35 2.23
N SER A 141 -0.85 -0.04 2.82
CA SER A 141 -1.26 -1.44 2.88
C SER A 141 -1.53 -2.00 1.49
N PHE A 142 -2.24 -1.27 0.63
CA PHE A 142 -2.56 -1.74 -0.72
C PHE A 142 -1.31 -2.00 -1.58
N PRO A 143 -0.38 -1.06 -1.81
CA PRO A 143 0.83 -1.33 -2.60
C PRO A 143 1.71 -2.41 -1.95
N CYS A 144 1.78 -2.48 -0.62
CA CYS A 144 2.49 -3.53 0.10
C CYS A 144 1.98 -4.92 -0.32
N HIS A 145 0.66 -5.11 -0.29
CA HIS A 145 0.03 -6.37 -0.68
C HIS A 145 0.10 -6.63 -2.19
N MET A 146 0.08 -5.58 -3.03
CA MET A 146 0.32 -5.73 -4.47
C MET A 146 1.74 -6.24 -4.76
N ILE A 147 2.78 -5.66 -4.14
CA ILE A 147 4.17 -6.13 -4.28
C ILE A 147 4.27 -7.59 -3.85
N ARG A 148 3.63 -7.97 -2.73
CA ARG A 148 3.59 -9.36 -2.26
C ARG A 148 2.94 -10.29 -3.27
N GLY A 149 1.83 -9.88 -3.88
CA GLY A 149 1.16 -10.63 -4.96
C GLY A 149 2.04 -10.80 -6.19
N ALA A 150 2.74 -9.72 -6.56
CA ALA A 150 3.66 -9.70 -7.68
C ALA A 150 4.84 -10.67 -7.47
N LEU A 151 5.50 -10.62 -6.30
CA LEU A 151 6.59 -11.53 -5.95
C LEU A 151 6.13 -13.00 -5.92
N CYS A 152 4.92 -13.26 -5.42
CA CYS A 152 4.31 -14.59 -5.44
C CYS A 152 4.19 -15.13 -6.88
N PHE A 153 3.71 -14.31 -7.83
CA PHE A 153 3.63 -14.69 -9.25
C PHE A 153 5.02 -15.00 -9.83
N LEU A 154 6.05 -14.22 -9.45
CA LEU A 154 7.42 -14.42 -9.89
C LEU A 154 8.10 -15.65 -9.27
N GLY A 155 7.41 -16.39 -8.39
CA GLY A 155 7.94 -17.56 -7.68
C GLY A 155 8.87 -17.19 -6.52
N VAL A 156 8.85 -15.93 -6.08
CA VAL A 156 9.71 -15.42 -5.02
C VAL A 156 8.94 -15.41 -3.70
N LYS A 157 9.43 -16.18 -2.72
CA LYS A 157 8.88 -16.22 -1.37
C LYS A 157 9.47 -15.08 -0.54
N ALA A 158 8.65 -14.10 -0.20
CA ALA A 158 9.07 -12.93 0.55
C ALA A 158 8.00 -12.45 1.52
N SER A 159 8.43 -11.86 2.65
CA SER A 159 7.61 -10.92 3.41
C SER A 159 7.78 -9.51 2.83
N VAL A 160 6.72 -8.71 2.92
CA VAL A 160 6.74 -7.30 2.54
C VAL A 160 6.12 -6.52 3.69
N GLU A 161 6.86 -5.56 4.22
CA GLU A 161 6.37 -4.57 5.18
C GLU A 161 6.45 -3.18 4.55
N ALA A 162 5.56 -2.26 4.93
CA ALA A 162 5.59 -0.89 4.44
C ALA A 162 5.64 0.11 5.61
N ARG A 163 6.37 1.20 5.41
CA ARG A 163 6.46 2.32 6.36
C ARG A 163 6.41 3.65 5.61
N ILE A 164 5.71 4.63 6.17
CA ILE A 164 5.85 6.03 5.78
C ILE A 164 6.94 6.64 6.65
N ILE A 165 7.88 7.35 6.02
CA ILE A 165 8.88 8.17 6.68
C ILE A 165 8.52 9.62 6.38
N ASN A 166 8.04 10.33 7.40
CA ASN A 166 7.76 11.76 7.30
C ASN A 166 9.04 12.54 7.65
N ASN A 167 9.62 13.22 6.65
CA ASN A 167 10.80 14.06 6.82
C ASN A 167 10.44 15.56 6.78
N GLY A 168 9.22 15.94 7.18
CA GLY A 168 8.72 17.31 7.14
C GLY A 168 7.99 17.59 5.83
N SER A 169 8.68 18.12 4.82
CA SER A 169 8.04 18.57 3.58
C SER A 169 7.68 17.44 2.63
N ASP A 170 8.28 16.26 2.73
CA ASP A 170 7.99 15.14 1.83
C ASP A 170 7.81 13.85 2.61
N ASP A 171 6.66 13.20 2.37
CA ASP A 171 6.43 11.83 2.77
C ASP A 171 7.21 10.91 1.81
N HIS A 172 7.99 10.01 2.39
CA HIS A 172 8.60 8.90 1.68
C HIS A 172 7.94 7.60 2.08
N CYS A 173 7.85 6.64 1.17
CA CYS A 173 7.44 5.28 1.52
C CYS A 173 8.57 4.31 1.29
N VAL A 174 8.75 3.43 2.27
CA VAL A 174 9.73 2.35 2.24
C VAL A 174 9.00 1.03 2.36
N PHE A 175 9.22 0.17 1.38
CA PHE A 175 8.85 -1.24 1.46
C PHE A 175 10.09 -2.03 1.84
N ILE A 176 9.98 -2.84 2.89
CA ILE A 176 11.02 -3.73 3.38
C ILE A 176 10.66 -5.13 2.89
N ILE A 177 11.51 -5.73 2.06
CA ILE A 177 11.30 -7.05 1.49
C ILE A 177 12.33 -7.99 2.10
N SER A 178 11.88 -9.11 2.70
CA SER A 178 12.77 -10.14 3.24
C SER A 178 12.45 -11.51 2.65
N GLU A 179 13.47 -12.24 2.21
CA GLU A 179 13.35 -13.63 1.77
C GLU A 179 12.81 -14.55 2.89
N LEU A 180 12.01 -15.54 2.51
CA LEU A 180 11.39 -16.54 3.42
C LEU A 180 11.93 -17.95 3.19
#